data_AF-A0A976P046-F1
#
_entry.id   AF-A0A976P046-F1
#
_cell.length_a   1.000
_cell.length_b   1.000
_cell.length_c   1.000
_cell.angle_alpha   90.00
_cell.angle_beta   90.00
_cell.angle_gamma   90.00
#
_symmetry.space_group_name_H-M   'P 1'
#
loop_
_entity.id
_entity.type
_entity.pdbx_description
1 polymer ?
#
loop_
_entity_poly.entity_id
_entity_poly.type
_entity_poly.pdbx_seq_one_letter_code
_entity_poly.pdbx_strand_id
1 'polypeptide(L)'
;MFHSACRRVLKASCARCLSSSRGPLPEGLCEITRVPRTPSWSLKEIHQDGAHPKAEDYVLTEEKLRELAVLCHLHIDDDKLPGLLEDVESIIQCTKTIQAMTFHENIENVYANSDFDLGIVAPLRDDVVTEGDCAEKVLANASERTGYYFKVPKVLQD
;
A
#
# COMPACT_ATOMS: atom_id res chain seq x y z
N MET A 1 -31.39 19.96 -48.78
CA MET A 1 -30.72 18.99 -49.67
C MET A 1 -29.47 18.46 -48.95
N PHE A 2 -29.47 17.14 -48.66
CA PHE A 2 -28.33 16.21 -48.54
C PHE A 2 -27.20 16.52 -47.51
N HIS A 3 -27.15 15.76 -46.39
CA HIS A 3 -26.33 14.54 -46.12
C HIS A 3 -25.00 14.88 -45.41
N SER A 4 -24.85 14.58 -44.11
CA SER A 4 -24.24 13.33 -43.55
C SER A 4 -22.88 12.95 -44.14
N ALA A 5 -21.83 12.97 -43.30
CA ALA A 5 -20.73 12.01 -43.39
C ALA A 5 -19.98 11.86 -42.06
N CYS A 6 -20.14 10.67 -41.49
CA CYS A 6 -19.52 10.12 -40.29
C CYS A 6 -18.07 9.68 -40.58
N ARG A 7 -17.12 10.00 -39.70
CA ARG A 7 -15.70 9.64 -39.81
C ARG A 7 -15.51 8.17 -39.43
N ARG A 8 -15.20 7.32 -40.41
CA ARG A 8 -14.86 5.89 -40.22
C ARG A 8 -13.43 5.75 -39.68
N VAL A 9 -13.28 5.12 -38.53
CA VAL A 9 -12.01 4.52 -38.10
C VAL A 9 -12.02 3.05 -38.50
N LEU A 10 -11.00 2.67 -39.26
CA LEU A 10 -10.77 1.33 -39.79
C LEU A 10 -10.54 0.33 -38.64
N LYS A 11 -11.44 -0.66 -38.51
CA LYS A 11 -11.17 -1.86 -37.70
C LYS A 11 -10.39 -2.83 -38.58
N ALA A 12 -9.18 -3.18 -38.13
CA ALA A 12 -8.39 -4.24 -38.72
C ALA A 12 -9.12 -5.59 -38.51
N SER A 13 -9.54 -6.18 -39.63
CA SER A 13 -10.05 -7.54 -39.70
C SER A 13 -8.92 -8.52 -39.43
N CYS A 14 -9.00 -9.28 -38.34
CA CYS A 14 -8.32 -10.56 -38.24
C CYS A 14 -9.39 -11.66 -38.23
N ALA A 15 -9.74 -12.10 -39.44
CA ALA A 15 -10.51 -13.32 -39.64
C ALA A 15 -9.61 -14.51 -39.28
N ARG A 16 -9.92 -15.17 -38.17
CA ARG A 16 -9.55 -16.58 -37.97
C ARG A 16 -10.84 -17.38 -37.87
N CYS A 17 -11.26 -17.89 -39.03
CA CYS A 17 -12.26 -18.93 -39.13
C CYS A 17 -11.63 -20.24 -38.65
N LEU A 18 -11.93 -20.64 -37.43
CA LEU A 18 -11.81 -22.04 -37.00
C LEU A 18 -13.20 -22.64 -37.05
N SER A 19 -13.51 -23.35 -38.13
CA SER A 19 -14.65 -24.24 -38.20
C SER A 19 -14.36 -25.46 -37.31
N SER A 20 -14.76 -25.38 -36.05
CA SER A 20 -14.89 -26.55 -35.19
C SER A 20 -16.36 -26.76 -34.94
N SER A 21 -16.87 -27.94 -35.32
CA SER A 21 -18.20 -28.41 -34.92
C SER A 21 -18.32 -28.28 -33.41
N ARG A 22 -19.05 -27.25 -32.95
CA ARG A 22 -19.32 -27.04 -31.52
C ARG A 22 -20.31 -28.10 -31.07
N GLY A 23 -19.81 -29.16 -30.44
CA GLY A 23 -20.61 -29.85 -29.43
C GLY A 23 -21.06 -28.81 -28.39
N PRO A 24 -22.21 -29.02 -27.72
CA PRO A 24 -22.63 -28.12 -26.64
C PRO A 24 -21.46 -27.95 -25.67
N LEU A 25 -21.13 -26.70 -25.35
CA LEU A 25 -20.10 -26.41 -24.36
C LEU A 25 -20.45 -27.21 -23.09
N PRO A 26 -19.48 -27.88 -22.46
CA PRO A 26 -19.73 -28.57 -21.20
C PRO A 26 -20.43 -27.61 -20.23
N GLU A 27 -21.41 -28.09 -19.48
CA GLU A 27 -22.40 -27.25 -18.78
C GLU A 27 -21.79 -26.10 -17.98
N GLY A 28 -20.66 -26.33 -17.30
CA GLY A 28 -19.96 -25.29 -16.54
C GLY A 28 -19.45 -24.11 -17.39
N LEU A 29 -19.06 -24.33 -18.65
CA LEU A 29 -18.67 -23.25 -19.57
C LEU A 29 -19.88 -22.49 -20.12
N CYS A 30 -21.03 -23.16 -20.28
CA CYS A 30 -22.30 -22.51 -20.60
C CYS A 30 -22.73 -21.56 -19.46
N GLU A 31 -22.58 -21.98 -18.21
CA GLU A 31 -22.92 -21.19 -17.02
C GLU A 31 -22.07 -19.93 -16.90
N ILE A 32 -20.73 -20.05 -17.00
CA ILE A 32 -19.82 -18.89 -16.96
C ILE A 32 -20.15 -17.87 -18.06
N THR A 33 -20.62 -18.32 -19.22
CA THR A 33 -20.97 -17.45 -20.35
C THR A 33 -22.31 -16.72 -20.12
N ARG A 34 -23.18 -17.25 -19.26
CA ARG A 34 -24.48 -16.64 -18.89
C ARG A 34 -24.36 -15.63 -17.75
N VAL A 35 -23.27 -15.67 -16.98
CA VAL A 35 -22.99 -14.65 -15.96
C VAL A 35 -22.83 -13.29 -16.65
N PRO A 36 -23.54 -12.24 -16.20
CA PRO A 36 -23.38 -10.89 -16.75
C PRO A 36 -21.91 -10.46 -16.64
N ARG A 37 -21.32 -10.04 -17.76
CA ARG A 37 -19.93 -9.55 -17.81
C ARG A 37 -19.75 -8.15 -17.23
N THR A 38 -20.86 -7.48 -16.91
CA THR A 38 -20.88 -6.25 -16.13
C THR A 38 -20.91 -6.65 -14.67
N PRO A 39 -19.85 -6.36 -13.89
CA PRO A 39 -19.90 -6.64 -12.46
C PRO A 39 -21.01 -5.78 -11.83
N SER A 40 -21.66 -6.30 -10.79
CA SER A 40 -22.68 -5.54 -10.04
C SER A 40 -22.10 -4.39 -9.21
N TRP A 41 -20.78 -4.38 -9.05
CA TRP A 41 -20.00 -3.37 -8.34
C TRP A 41 -18.61 -3.27 -8.97
N SER A 42 -18.05 -2.06 -9.05
CA SER A 42 -16.64 -1.88 -9.38
C SER A 42 -15.86 -1.31 -8.19
N LEU A 43 -14.60 -1.75 -8.03
CA LEU A 43 -13.71 -1.20 -7.01
C LEU A 43 -13.50 0.31 -7.18
N LYS A 44 -13.60 0.80 -8.42
CA LYS A 44 -13.54 2.22 -8.75
C LYS A 44 -14.73 2.98 -8.18
N GLU A 45 -15.95 2.45 -8.30
CA GLU A 45 -17.15 3.09 -7.73
C GLU A 45 -17.10 3.13 -6.20
N ILE A 46 -16.64 2.04 -5.55
CA ILE A 46 -16.49 2.00 -4.09
C ILE A 46 -15.49 3.06 -3.60
N HIS A 47 -14.38 3.29 -4.33
CA HIS A 47 -13.42 4.32 -3.97
C HIS A 47 -13.87 5.73 -4.40
N GLN A 48 -14.75 5.85 -5.41
CA GLN A 48 -15.24 7.14 -5.93
C GLN A 48 -16.33 7.76 -5.07
N ASP A 49 -17.14 6.97 -4.35
CA ASP A 49 -18.15 7.49 -3.42
C ASP A 49 -17.55 8.30 -2.25
N GLY A 50 -16.23 8.23 -2.03
CA GLY A 50 -15.47 9.09 -1.12
C GLY A 50 -14.47 10.04 -1.80
N ALA A 51 -14.44 10.14 -3.14
CA ALA A 51 -13.39 10.81 -3.90
C ALA A 51 -13.48 12.34 -3.97
N HIS A 52 -14.53 12.93 -3.42
CA HIS A 52 -14.56 14.36 -3.13
C HIS A 52 -14.46 14.53 -1.61
N PRO A 53 -13.25 14.49 -1.04
CA PRO A 53 -13.08 14.89 0.35
C PRO A 53 -13.64 16.30 0.47
N LYS A 54 -14.57 16.50 1.40
CA LYS A 54 -15.00 17.86 1.71
C LYS A 54 -13.81 18.55 2.38
N ALA A 55 -13.76 19.89 2.34
CA ALA A 55 -12.65 20.61 2.97
C ALA A 55 -12.51 20.28 4.47
N GLU A 56 -13.60 19.86 5.13
CA GLU A 56 -13.59 19.37 6.51
C GLU A 56 -12.91 18.00 6.73
N ASP A 57 -12.62 17.23 5.67
CA ASP A 57 -11.98 15.91 5.77
C ASP A 57 -10.45 15.98 5.73
N TYR A 58 -9.87 17.11 5.35
CA TYR A 58 -8.42 17.27 5.24
C TYR A 58 -7.80 17.38 6.63
N VAL A 59 -7.11 16.33 7.06
CA VAL A 59 -6.54 16.26 8.43
C VAL A 59 -5.13 16.84 8.49
N LEU A 60 -4.39 16.79 7.38
CA LEU A 60 -2.98 17.14 7.36
C LEU A 60 -2.74 18.61 6.98
N THR A 61 -1.96 19.32 7.81
CA THR A 61 -1.41 20.64 7.44
C THR A 61 0.06 20.52 7.06
N GLU A 62 0.60 21.50 6.32
CA GLU A 62 2.04 21.53 5.99
C GLU A 62 2.93 21.46 7.24
N GLU A 63 2.53 22.13 8.32
CA GLU A 63 3.22 22.08 9.62
C GLU A 63 3.25 20.66 10.19
N LYS A 64 2.12 19.95 10.14
CA LYS A 64 2.05 18.54 10.60
C LYS A 64 2.85 17.59 9.74
N LEU A 65 2.90 17.82 8.44
CA LEU A 65 3.76 17.05 7.55
C LEU A 65 5.25 17.28 7.87
N ARG A 66 5.65 18.51 8.18
CA ARG A 66 7.02 18.83 8.62
C ARG A 66 7.36 18.21 9.97
N GLU A 67 6.44 18.26 10.93
CA GLU A 67 6.60 17.57 12.22
C GLU A 67 6.81 16.06 12.01
N LEU A 68 6.01 15.44 11.14
CA LEU A 68 6.14 14.02 10.80
C LEU A 68 7.49 13.71 10.13
N ALA A 69 7.95 14.58 9.23
CA ALA A 69 9.26 14.43 8.60
C ALA A 69 10.40 14.42 9.62
N VAL A 70 10.34 15.30 10.63
CA VAL A 70 11.31 15.34 11.73
C VAL A 70 11.28 14.04 12.54
N LEU A 71 10.09 13.54 12.88
CA LEU A 71 9.94 12.26 13.60
C LEU A 71 10.52 11.08 12.82
N CYS A 72 10.38 11.10 11.49
CA CYS A 72 10.94 10.09 10.60
C CYS A 72 12.42 10.30 10.26
N HIS A 73 13.06 11.36 10.75
CA HIS A 73 14.43 11.76 10.38
C HIS A 73 14.61 11.95 8.86
N LEU A 74 13.59 12.48 8.18
CA LEU A 74 13.58 12.73 6.74
C LEU A 74 13.74 14.23 6.45
N HIS A 75 14.57 14.55 5.46
CA HIS A 75 14.65 15.89 4.90
C HIS A 75 13.73 16.00 3.68
N ILE A 76 12.91 17.05 3.63
CA ILE A 76 11.93 17.29 2.57
C ILE A 76 12.17 18.69 2.00
N ASP A 77 12.37 18.77 0.68
CA ASP A 77 12.47 20.03 -0.04
C ASP A 77 11.10 20.74 -0.07
N ASP A 78 11.09 22.06 0.13
CA ASP A 78 9.85 22.86 0.14
C ASP A 78 9.06 22.75 -1.16
N ASP A 79 9.75 22.56 -2.29
CA ASP A 79 9.14 22.39 -3.63
C ASP A 79 8.29 21.11 -3.74
N LYS A 80 8.62 20.07 -2.95
CA LYS A 80 7.94 18.76 -2.98
C LYS A 80 6.85 18.64 -1.92
N LEU A 81 6.84 19.56 -0.96
CA LEU A 81 5.89 19.55 0.16
C LEU A 81 4.41 19.49 -0.29
N PRO A 82 3.93 20.30 -1.26
CA PRO A 82 2.51 20.28 -1.62
C PRO A 82 2.10 18.97 -2.31
N GLY A 83 2.96 18.38 -3.12
CA GLY A 83 2.67 17.08 -3.76
C GLY A 83 2.64 15.94 -2.74
N LEU A 84 3.58 15.94 -1.80
CA LEU A 84 3.63 14.93 -0.74
C LEU A 84 2.43 15.05 0.22
N LEU A 85 1.98 16.27 0.50
CA LEU A 85 0.80 16.53 1.30
C LEU A 85 -0.45 15.88 0.67
N GLU A 86 -0.65 16.03 -0.64
CA GLU A 86 -1.73 15.37 -1.38
C GLU A 86 -1.63 13.84 -1.32
N ASP A 87 -0.43 13.28 -1.56
CA ASP A 87 -0.21 11.84 -1.54
C ASP A 87 -0.49 11.23 -0.16
N VAL A 88 0.02 11.86 0.91
CA VAL A 88 -0.17 11.39 2.29
C VAL A 88 -1.63 11.52 2.72
N GLU A 89 -2.29 12.62 2.39
CA GLU A 89 -3.72 12.76 2.67
C GLU A 89 -4.55 11.69 1.94
N SER A 90 -4.20 11.37 0.68
CA SER A 90 -4.88 10.29 -0.06
C SER A 90 -4.72 8.93 0.64
N ILE A 91 -3.56 8.65 1.22
CA ILE A 91 -3.34 7.42 2.00
C ILE A 91 -4.18 7.45 3.28
N ILE A 92 -4.21 8.56 4.01
CA ILE A 92 -5.00 8.72 5.24
C ILE A 92 -6.49 8.52 4.94
N GLN A 93 -7.00 9.11 3.87
CA GLN A 93 -8.40 8.96 3.48
C GLN A 93 -8.77 7.49 3.19
N CYS A 94 -7.88 6.74 2.56
CA CYS A 94 -8.05 5.30 2.36
C CYS A 94 -8.18 4.56 3.70
N THR A 95 -7.39 4.93 4.71
CA THR A 95 -7.48 4.30 6.04
C THR A 95 -8.78 4.62 6.77
N LYS A 96 -9.35 5.82 6.58
CA LYS A 96 -10.66 6.17 7.15
C LYS A 96 -11.78 5.29 6.61
N THR A 97 -11.72 4.91 5.32
CA THR A 97 -12.68 3.97 4.73
C THR A 97 -12.63 2.62 5.45
N ILE A 98 -11.44 2.15 5.81
CA ILE A 98 -11.28 0.89 6.58
C ILE A 98 -11.85 1.05 7.98
N GLN A 99 -11.63 2.20 8.65
CA GLN A 99 -12.18 2.48 9.99
C GLN A 99 -13.71 2.59 10.01
N ALA A 100 -14.32 3.06 8.93
CA ALA A 100 -15.77 3.15 8.79
C ALA A 100 -16.44 1.78 8.62
N MET A 101 -15.67 0.72 8.33
CA MET A 101 -16.19 -0.63 8.22
C MET A 101 -16.51 -1.18 9.61
N THR A 102 -17.70 -1.73 9.77
CA THR A 102 -18.12 -2.39 11.01
C THR A 102 -17.30 -3.66 11.24
N PHE A 103 -16.55 -3.71 12.33
CA PHE A 103 -15.92 -4.93 12.81
C PHE A 103 -16.99 -5.89 13.33
N HIS A 104 -16.86 -7.19 13.00
CA HIS A 104 -17.69 -8.22 13.62
C HIS A 104 -17.32 -8.33 15.11
N GLU A 105 -18.30 -8.57 16.00
CA GLU A 105 -18.08 -8.59 17.46
C GLU A 105 -17.09 -9.68 17.93
N ASN A 106 -16.84 -10.69 17.09
CA ASN A 106 -15.98 -11.83 17.36
C ASN A 106 -14.67 -11.80 16.55
N ILE A 107 -13.95 -10.67 16.58
CA ILE A 107 -12.61 -10.59 15.99
C ILE A 107 -11.59 -10.61 17.13
N GLU A 108 -10.89 -11.73 17.27
CA GLU A 108 -9.75 -11.86 18.17
C GLU A 108 -8.60 -10.96 17.69
N ASN A 109 -7.86 -10.37 18.63
CA ASN A 109 -6.76 -9.49 18.31
C ASN A 109 -5.65 -10.28 17.59
N VAL A 110 -5.40 -9.95 16.32
CA VAL A 110 -4.37 -10.62 15.49
C VAL A 110 -2.97 -10.51 16.09
N TYR A 111 -2.68 -9.45 16.85
CA TYR A 111 -1.39 -9.33 17.55
C TYR A 111 -1.24 -10.30 18.73
N ALA A 112 -2.34 -10.89 19.21
CA ALA A 112 -2.34 -12.02 20.13
C ALA A 112 -2.35 -13.37 19.39
N ASN A 113 -2.87 -13.43 18.16
CA ASN A 113 -2.98 -14.62 17.32
C ASN A 113 -1.68 -15.06 16.63
N SER A 114 -0.55 -14.77 17.25
CA SER A 114 0.58 -15.66 17.08
C SER A 114 0.22 -16.96 17.82
N ASP A 115 0.70 -18.13 17.41
CA ASP A 115 0.42 -19.44 18.07
C ASP A 115 0.74 -19.48 19.60
N PHE A 116 1.10 -18.36 20.20
CA PHE A 116 1.35 -18.07 21.61
C PHE A 116 0.12 -18.24 22.51
N ASP A 117 -1.10 -18.13 21.99
CA ASP A 117 -2.32 -18.40 22.78
C ASP A 117 -2.60 -19.91 22.97
N LEU A 118 -1.91 -20.78 22.21
CA LEU A 118 -1.89 -22.24 22.42
C LEU A 118 -0.91 -22.67 23.54
N GLY A 119 -0.54 -21.74 24.43
CA GLY A 119 0.40 -22.00 25.52
C GLY A 119 1.87 -22.00 25.09
N ILE A 120 2.21 -21.46 23.91
CA ILE A 120 3.59 -21.27 23.49
C ILE A 120 4.15 -20.07 24.28
N VAL A 121 4.79 -20.39 25.40
CA VAL A 121 5.53 -19.43 26.23
C VAL A 121 6.62 -18.78 25.38
N ALA A 122 6.80 -17.45 25.51
CA ALA A 122 7.87 -16.74 24.82
C ALA A 122 9.22 -17.43 25.02
N PRO A 123 10.01 -17.68 23.95
CA PRO A 123 11.27 -18.38 24.08
C PRO A 123 12.20 -17.59 24.99
N LEU A 124 12.60 -18.20 26.10
CA LEU A 124 13.59 -17.63 27.01
C LEU A 124 14.97 -17.83 26.41
N ARG A 125 15.79 -16.78 26.45
CA ARG A 125 17.22 -16.87 26.10
C ARG A 125 17.98 -17.46 27.28
N ASP A 126 18.87 -18.41 27.02
CA ASP A 126 19.79 -18.93 28.03
C ASP A 126 20.68 -17.80 28.60
N ASP A 127 20.89 -17.83 29.91
CA ASP A 127 21.73 -16.85 30.60
C ASP A 127 23.22 -17.23 30.50
N VAL A 128 23.77 -17.05 29.30
CA VAL A 128 25.18 -17.33 29.00
C VAL A 128 25.86 -16.04 28.55
N VAL A 129 26.98 -15.72 29.19
CA VAL A 129 27.81 -14.56 28.82
C VAL A 129 28.50 -14.82 27.48
N THR A 130 28.23 -14.00 26.48
CA THR A 130 28.81 -14.09 25.12
C THR A 130 29.76 -12.93 24.79
N GLU A 131 30.19 -12.17 25.80
CA GLU A 131 31.12 -11.04 25.68
C GLU A 131 32.39 -11.41 24.87
N GLY A 132 32.84 -10.51 23.99
CA GLY A 132 34.04 -10.73 23.18
C GLY A 132 34.64 -9.45 22.59
N ASP A 133 35.96 -9.50 22.34
CA ASP A 133 36.78 -8.45 21.71
C ASP A 133 36.58 -8.41 20.19
N CYS A 134 35.36 -8.01 19.76
CA CYS A 134 34.95 -8.04 18.37
C CYS A 134 34.82 -6.64 17.74
N ALA A 135 35.49 -5.64 18.30
CA ALA A 135 35.35 -4.24 17.86
C ALA A 135 35.64 -4.04 16.37
N GLU A 136 36.68 -4.70 15.83
CA GLU A 136 36.98 -4.65 14.40
C GLU A 136 35.87 -5.28 13.54
N LYS A 137 35.19 -6.34 14.02
CA LYS A 137 34.05 -6.96 13.32
C LYS A 137 32.81 -6.07 13.34
N VAL A 138 32.54 -5.43 14.48
CA VAL A 138 31.39 -4.52 14.65
C VAL A 138 31.55 -3.27 13.77
N LEU A 139 32.78 -2.74 13.68
CA LEU A 139 33.08 -1.52 12.93
C LEU A 139 33.37 -1.77 11.44
N ALA A 140 33.40 -3.02 10.98
CA ALA A 140 33.74 -3.36 9.59
C ALA A 140 32.81 -2.70 8.55
N ASN A 141 31.53 -2.53 8.91
CA ASN A 141 30.52 -1.88 8.06
C ASN A 141 30.32 -0.39 8.38
N ALA A 142 31.10 0.18 9.31
CA ALA A 142 30.95 1.58 9.68
C ALA A 142 31.49 2.49 8.56
N SER A 143 30.70 3.47 8.14
CA SER A 143 31.12 4.44 7.11
C SER A 143 32.34 5.27 7.54
N GLU A 144 32.36 5.72 8.79
CA GLU A 144 33.50 6.41 9.41
C GLU A 144 33.72 5.90 10.83
N ARG A 145 34.99 5.63 11.19
CA ARG A 145 35.40 5.23 12.53
C ARG A 145 36.61 6.02 13.01
N THR A 146 36.68 6.25 14.32
CA THR A 146 37.85 6.80 14.99
C THR A 146 38.26 5.84 16.10
N GLY A 147 39.35 5.10 15.90
CA GLY A 147 39.74 4.03 16.82
C GLY A 147 38.62 2.99 16.97
N TYR A 148 38.15 2.82 18.20
CA TYR A 148 37.08 1.90 18.59
C TYR A 148 35.67 2.50 18.58
N TYR A 149 35.49 3.70 18.01
CA TYR A 149 34.22 4.44 18.07
C TYR A 149 33.65 4.74 16.68
N PHE A 150 32.32 4.73 16.58
CA PHE A 150 31.60 5.29 15.44
C PHE A 150 31.73 6.81 15.46
N LYS A 151 32.12 7.39 14.32
CA LYS A 151 32.23 8.85 14.20
C LYS A 151 30.88 9.41 13.75
N VAL A 152 30.32 10.31 14.55
CA VAL A 152 29.04 10.97 14.27
C VAL A 152 29.24 12.49 14.35
N PRO A 153 28.67 13.29 13.42
CA PRO A 153 28.71 14.74 13.51
C PRO A 153 28.08 15.24 14.81
N LYS A 154 28.77 16.14 15.50
CA LYS A 154 28.19 16.82 16.66
C LYS A 154 27.22 17.88 16.16
N VAL A 155 25.93 17.69 16.44
CA VAL A 155 24.93 18.74 16.22
C VAL A 155 25.01 19.70 17.41
N LEU A 156 25.47 20.93 17.17
CA LEU A 156 25.27 22.03 18.10
C LEU A 156 23.94 22.68 17.71
N GLN A 157 23.02 22.78 18.68
CA GLN A 157 21.78 23.55 18.48
C GLN A 157 22.11 25.03 18.72
N ASP A 158 21.61 25.91 17.85
CA ASP A 158 21.43 27.34 18.18
C ASP A 158 20.17 27.52 19.05
#